data_AF-B0LHT8-F1
#
_entry.id   AF-B0LHT8-F1
#
_cell.length_a   1.000
_cell.length_b   1.000
_cell.length_c   1.000
_cell.angle_alpha   90.00
_cell.angle_beta   90.00
_cell.angle_gamma   90.00
#
_symmetry.space_group_name_H-M   'P 1'
#
loop_
_entity.id
_entity.type
_entity.pdbx_description
1 polymer ?
#
loop_
_entity_poly.entity_id
_entity_poly.type
_entity_poly.pdbx_seq_one_letter_code
_entity_poly.pdbx_strand_id
1 'polypeptide(L)'
;LALCFLGLLQSSYSFASQMDISNFYIRDYMDFAQNKGIFQAGATNIEIVKKDGSTLKLPEVPFPDFSPVANKGSTTSIGGAYSITATHNTKNHHSVATQNWGNSTYKQTDWNTSHPDFAVSRLDKFVVETRGATEGADISLSKQQALERYGVNYKGEKKLIAFRAGSGVVSV
;
A
#
# COMPACT_ATOMS: atom_id res chain seq x y z
N LEU A 1 -12.28 -23.14 -43.23
CA LEU A 1 -12.65 -22.64 -41.89
C LEU A 1 -11.38 -22.45 -41.08
N ALA A 2 -10.85 -21.22 -41.03
CA ALA A 2 -9.77 -20.83 -40.12
C ALA A 2 -9.81 -19.29 -40.05
N LEU A 3 -10.78 -18.76 -39.27
CA LEU A 3 -10.76 -17.36 -38.88
C LEU A 3 -9.69 -17.20 -37.80
N CYS A 4 -8.51 -16.73 -38.19
CA CYS A 4 -7.56 -16.13 -37.26
C CYS A 4 -8.10 -14.77 -36.83
N PHE A 5 -8.80 -14.71 -35.69
CA PHE A 5 -9.01 -13.46 -34.98
C PHE A 5 -7.70 -13.11 -34.26
N LEU A 6 -6.88 -12.28 -34.91
CA LEU A 6 -5.78 -11.58 -34.26
C LEU A 6 -6.39 -10.41 -33.48
N GLY A 7 -6.96 -10.71 -32.32
CA GLY A 7 -7.37 -9.70 -31.36
C GLY A 7 -6.11 -9.07 -30.77
N LEU A 8 -5.75 -7.87 -31.22
CA LEU A 8 -4.84 -6.99 -30.51
C LEU A 8 -5.41 -6.76 -29.11
N LEU A 9 -4.90 -7.50 -28.12
CA LEU A 9 -5.06 -7.19 -26.71
C LEU A 9 -4.40 -5.83 -26.50
N GLN A 10 -5.21 -4.77 -26.55
CA GLN A 10 -4.77 -3.46 -26.07
C GLN A 10 -4.37 -3.64 -24.60
N SER A 11 -3.13 -3.27 -24.26
CA SER A 11 -2.66 -3.27 -22.88
C SER A 11 -3.67 -2.47 -22.05
N SER A 12 -4.38 -3.16 -21.17
CA SER A 12 -5.25 -2.51 -20.20
C SER A 12 -4.38 -1.55 -19.40
N TYR A 13 -4.64 -0.24 -19.53
CA TYR A 13 -4.01 0.75 -18.66
C TYR A 13 -4.32 0.36 -17.22
N SER A 14 -3.34 -0.19 -16.50
CA SER A 14 -3.48 -0.47 -15.08
C SER A 14 -3.18 0.82 -14.33
N PHE A 15 -4.23 1.48 -13.83
CA PHE A 15 -4.07 2.64 -12.96
C PHE A 15 -3.74 2.14 -11.55
N ALA A 16 -2.57 2.53 -11.03
CA ALA A 16 -2.14 2.16 -9.68
C ALA A 16 -2.98 2.82 -8.56
N SER A 17 -3.92 3.72 -8.90
CA SER A 17 -4.86 4.39 -7.99
C SER A 17 -6.22 4.65 -8.66
N GLN A 18 -6.90 3.60 -9.12
CA GLN A 18 -8.29 3.64 -9.58
C GLN A 18 -9.26 3.46 -8.40
N MET A 19 -10.15 4.42 -8.19
CA MET A 19 -11.15 4.39 -7.11
C MET A 19 -12.56 4.24 -7.69
N ASP A 20 -13.30 3.21 -7.27
CA ASP A 20 -14.73 3.11 -7.62
C ASP A 20 -15.55 4.04 -6.71
N ILE A 21 -15.91 5.20 -7.26
CA ILE A 21 -16.68 6.21 -6.53
C ILE A 21 -18.19 6.07 -6.69
N SER A 22 -18.70 4.95 -7.20
CA SER A 22 -20.13 4.77 -7.43
C SER A 22 -20.94 4.90 -6.13
N ASN A 23 -20.42 4.35 -5.03
CA ASN A 23 -21.10 4.37 -3.72
C ASN A 23 -20.22 4.87 -2.55
N PHE A 24 -19.00 5.33 -2.85
CA PHE A 24 -18.07 5.92 -1.89
C PHE A 24 -17.57 7.27 -2.40
N TYR A 25 -17.02 8.10 -1.50
CA TYR A 25 -16.39 9.35 -1.85
C TYR A 25 -14.89 9.17 -2.07
N ILE A 26 -14.29 9.95 -2.97
CA ILE A 26 -12.83 10.01 -3.16
C ILE A 26 -12.12 10.21 -1.81
N ARG A 27 -12.69 11.07 -0.96
CA ARG A 27 -12.15 11.36 0.37
C ARG A 27 -12.10 10.14 1.28
N ASP A 28 -13.00 9.16 1.13
CA ASP A 28 -12.97 7.95 1.96
C ASP A 28 -11.68 7.16 1.72
N TYR A 29 -11.26 7.03 0.46
CA TYR A 29 -10.00 6.38 0.08
C TYR A 29 -8.78 7.19 0.53
N MET A 30 -8.86 8.52 0.48
CA MET A 30 -7.77 9.40 0.94
C MET A 30 -7.62 9.35 2.46
N ASP A 31 -8.73 9.44 3.20
CA ASP A 31 -8.74 9.38 4.66
C ASP A 31 -8.25 8.00 5.14
N PHE A 32 -8.63 6.92 4.45
CA PHE A 32 -8.13 5.57 4.69
C PHE A 32 -6.60 5.50 4.59
N ALA A 33 -6.02 6.04 3.52
CA ALA A 33 -4.58 5.98 3.28
C ALA A 33 -3.77 6.93 4.18
N GLN A 34 -4.39 7.98 4.71
CA GLN A 34 -3.72 9.04 5.47
C GLN A 34 -3.98 8.98 6.99
N ASN A 35 -4.63 7.92 7.46
CA ASN A 35 -5.09 7.78 8.84
C ASN A 35 -5.90 9.00 9.33
N LYS A 36 -6.85 9.47 8.52
CA LYS A 36 -7.72 10.61 8.83
C LYS A 36 -9.17 10.17 8.99
N GLY A 37 -10.00 11.10 9.46
CA GLY A 37 -11.42 10.85 9.68
C GLY A 37 -11.64 9.67 10.63
N ILE A 38 -12.40 8.68 10.19
CA ILE A 38 -12.70 7.46 10.94
C ILE A 38 -11.56 6.44 10.97
N PHE A 39 -10.53 6.61 10.13
CA PHE A 39 -9.44 5.64 9.92
C PHE A 39 -8.23 5.88 10.82
N GLN A 40 -8.47 6.21 12.08
CA GLN A 40 -7.39 6.45 13.04
C GLN A 40 -6.59 5.18 13.30
N ALA A 41 -5.27 5.30 13.41
CA ALA A 41 -4.40 4.16 13.70
C ALA A 41 -4.82 3.47 15.02
N GLY A 42 -4.95 2.14 14.97
CA GLY A 42 -5.41 1.32 16.09
C GLY A 42 -6.93 1.28 16.31
N ALA A 43 -7.72 2.09 15.58
CA ALA A 43 -9.18 2.04 15.70
C ALA A 43 -9.74 0.69 15.23
N THR A 44 -10.80 0.24 15.89
CA THR A 44 -11.53 -1.00 15.57
C THR A 44 -13.00 -0.69 15.30
N ASN A 45 -13.72 -1.63 14.68
CA ASN A 45 -15.15 -1.48 14.35
C ASN A 45 -15.45 -0.24 13.47
N ILE A 46 -14.57 0.05 12.52
CA ILE A 46 -14.75 1.16 11.58
C ILE A 46 -15.88 0.81 10.60
N GLU A 47 -16.80 1.76 10.41
CA GLU A 47 -17.86 1.67 9.41
C GLU A 47 -17.82 2.87 8.46
N ILE A 48 -17.77 2.61 7.16
CA ILE A 48 -17.86 3.64 6.12
C ILE A 48 -19.33 3.87 5.79
N VAL A 49 -19.80 5.11 5.88
CA VAL A 49 -21.12 5.50 5.40
C VAL A 49 -21.06 5.67 3.89
N LYS A 50 -21.87 4.90 3.16
CA LYS A 50 -21.96 4.94 1.70
C LYS A 50 -22.82 6.10 1.23
N LYS A 51 -22.74 6.42 -0.06
CA LYS A 51 -23.59 7.45 -0.69
C LYS A 51 -25.08 7.14 -0.62
N ASP A 52 -25.44 5.86 -0.60
CA ASP A 52 -26.82 5.39 -0.41
C ASP A 52 -27.31 5.41 1.05
N GLY A 53 -26.46 5.82 2.00
CA GLY A 53 -26.77 5.87 3.43
C GLY A 53 -26.59 4.56 4.19
N SER A 54 -26.35 3.43 3.51
CA SER A 54 -25.97 2.18 4.16
C SER A 54 -24.51 2.21 4.65
N THR A 55 -24.11 1.27 5.52
CA THR A 55 -22.74 1.19 6.00
C THR A 55 -21.94 0.03 5.40
N LEU A 56 -20.62 0.16 5.39
CA LEU A 56 -19.66 -0.90 5.14
C LEU A 56 -18.75 -1.05 6.37
N LYS A 57 -18.93 -2.13 7.13
CA LYS A 57 -18.01 -2.48 8.23
C LYS A 57 -16.69 -3.01 7.67
N LEU A 58 -15.57 -2.47 8.15
CA LEU A 58 -14.22 -2.95 7.80
C LEU A 58 -13.92 -4.33 8.42
N PRO A 59 -12.89 -5.05 7.94
CA PRO A 59 -12.39 -6.25 8.60
C PRO A 59 -12.04 -6.02 10.07
N GLU A 60 -12.21 -7.05 10.90
CA GLU A 60 -12.01 -7.00 12.35
C GLU A 60 -10.51 -7.04 12.69
N VAL A 61 -9.86 -5.89 12.60
CA VAL A 61 -8.44 -5.69 12.92
C VAL A 61 -8.25 -4.24 13.40
N PRO A 62 -7.31 -3.97 14.32
CA PRO A 62 -6.87 -2.59 14.56
C PRO A 62 -6.38 -1.96 13.25
N PHE A 63 -6.92 -0.81 12.90
CA PHE A 63 -6.60 -0.15 11.64
C PHE A 63 -5.10 0.19 11.58
N PRO A 64 -4.40 -0.08 10.47
CA PRO A 64 -2.95 0.08 10.40
C PRO A 64 -2.52 1.54 10.51
N ASP A 65 -1.34 1.76 11.10
CA ASP A 65 -0.62 3.04 10.94
C ASP A 65 0.12 3.04 9.60
N PHE A 66 -0.24 3.96 8.70
CA PHE A 66 0.41 4.16 7.41
C PHE A 66 1.56 5.17 7.45
N SER A 67 1.97 5.68 8.62
CA SER A 67 3.16 6.54 8.76
C SER A 67 4.45 5.97 8.16
N PRO A 68 4.67 4.64 8.04
CA PRO A 68 5.82 4.11 7.31
C PRO A 68 5.84 4.46 5.82
N VAL A 69 4.69 4.72 5.20
CA VAL A 69 4.58 5.05 3.78
C VAL A 69 5.10 6.48 3.56
N ALA A 70 6.05 6.65 2.64
CA ALA A 70 6.59 7.95 2.30
C ALA A 70 5.52 8.87 1.70
N ASN A 71 5.75 10.18 1.72
CA ASN A 71 4.78 11.18 1.24
C ASN A 71 4.30 10.92 -0.21
N LYS A 72 5.13 10.31 -1.06
CA LYS A 72 4.80 9.97 -2.46
C LYS A 72 4.14 8.61 -2.66
N GLY A 73 4.03 7.79 -1.60
CA GLY A 73 3.34 6.50 -1.63
C GLY A 73 4.07 5.33 -2.30
N SER A 74 5.20 5.56 -2.97
CA SER A 74 5.93 4.51 -3.71
C SER A 74 7.10 3.89 -2.95
N THR A 75 7.43 4.40 -1.76
CA THR A 75 8.51 3.93 -0.89
C THR A 75 7.98 3.81 0.54
N THR A 76 8.49 2.84 1.29
CA THR A 76 8.04 2.56 2.67
C THR A 76 9.24 2.39 3.59
N SER A 77 9.26 3.09 4.73
CA SER A 77 10.32 2.96 5.73
C SER A 77 10.25 1.60 6.40
N ILE A 78 11.41 0.96 6.58
CA ILE A 78 11.58 -0.26 7.39
C ILE A 78 12.43 0.01 8.65
N GLY A 79 12.55 1.28 9.02
CA GLY A 79 13.22 1.74 10.23
C GLY A 79 14.65 2.26 10.01
N GLY A 80 15.07 3.18 10.89
CA GLY A 80 16.39 3.80 10.83
C GLY A 80 16.63 4.49 9.48
N ALA A 81 17.70 4.10 8.78
CA ALA A 81 18.08 4.66 7.48
C ALA A 81 17.73 3.71 6.32
N TYR A 82 16.65 2.92 6.45
CA TYR A 82 16.29 1.92 5.45
C TYR A 82 14.83 2.06 5.00
N SER A 83 14.60 1.80 3.71
CA SER A 83 13.26 1.76 3.12
C SER A 83 13.18 0.74 1.99
N ILE A 84 11.98 0.32 1.63
CA ILE A 84 11.72 -0.62 0.52
C ILE A 84 10.93 0.03 -0.62
N THR A 85 11.11 -0.49 -1.83
CA THR A 85 10.43 -0.08 -3.07
C THR A 85 10.48 -1.20 -4.11
N ALA A 86 9.81 -1.00 -5.25
CA ALA A 86 9.99 -1.81 -6.44
C ALA A 86 11.33 -1.49 -7.16
N THR A 87 12.00 -2.50 -7.71
CA THR A 87 13.26 -2.36 -8.47
C THR A 87 13.04 -1.60 -9.77
N HIS A 88 11.95 -1.86 -10.50
CA HIS A 88 11.68 -1.21 -11.79
C HIS A 88 11.37 0.29 -11.66
N ASN A 89 11.12 0.80 -10.45
CA ASN A 89 11.08 2.25 -10.24
C ASN A 89 12.43 2.88 -10.61
N THR A 90 13.55 2.15 -10.56
CA THR A 90 14.92 2.61 -10.81
C THR A 90 15.50 3.50 -9.71
N LYS A 91 16.83 3.47 -9.59
CA LYS A 91 17.60 4.26 -8.61
C LYS A 91 17.40 5.77 -8.78
N ASN A 92 17.18 6.22 -10.01
CA ASN A 92 17.13 7.64 -10.36
C ASN A 92 15.71 8.23 -10.33
N HIS A 93 14.69 7.43 -10.02
CA HIS A 93 13.32 7.92 -10.01
C HIS A 93 13.10 8.94 -8.89
N HIS A 94 12.34 10.00 -9.19
CA HIS A 94 12.18 11.15 -8.31
C HIS A 94 11.56 10.80 -6.95
N SER A 95 10.89 9.65 -6.82
CA SER A 95 10.34 9.15 -5.55
C SER A 95 11.22 8.15 -4.80
N VAL A 96 12.33 7.72 -5.42
CA VAL A 96 13.32 6.78 -4.86
C VAL A 96 14.62 7.51 -4.54
N ALA A 97 15.20 8.24 -5.50
CA ALA A 97 16.41 9.03 -5.29
C ALA A 97 16.25 10.08 -4.17
N THR A 98 15.04 10.61 -4.00
CA THR A 98 14.67 11.53 -2.92
C THR A 98 13.32 11.15 -2.31
N GLN A 99 13.38 10.73 -1.06
CA GLN A 99 12.25 10.28 -0.26
C GLN A 99 11.93 11.30 0.83
N ASN A 100 10.66 11.38 1.19
CA ASN A 100 10.17 12.35 2.17
C ASN A 100 9.20 11.66 3.13
N TRP A 101 9.37 11.96 4.42
CA TRP A 101 8.37 11.72 5.45
C TRP A 101 8.17 13.04 6.18
N GLY A 102 6.91 13.45 6.35
CA GLY A 102 6.59 14.76 6.92
C GLY A 102 7.32 15.88 6.19
N ASN A 103 8.08 16.69 6.93
CA ASN A 103 8.86 17.81 6.40
C ASN A 103 10.32 17.44 6.07
N SER A 104 10.76 16.22 6.35
CA SER A 104 12.15 15.81 6.18
C SER A 104 12.42 15.25 4.79
N THR A 105 13.65 15.45 4.32
CA THR A 105 14.14 14.95 3.03
C THR A 105 15.29 13.98 3.26
N TYR A 106 15.20 12.82 2.61
CA TYR A 106 16.15 11.71 2.69
C TYR A 106 16.60 11.35 1.27
N LYS A 107 17.92 11.19 1.09
CA LYS A 107 18.53 10.81 -0.20
C LYS A 107 18.93 9.36 -0.16
N GLN A 108 18.60 8.62 -1.22
CA GLN A 108 19.12 7.28 -1.39
C GLN A 108 20.62 7.38 -1.66
N THR A 109 21.42 6.68 -0.86
CA THR A 109 22.88 6.56 -1.06
C THR A 109 23.20 5.33 -1.89
N ASP A 110 22.55 4.22 -1.58
CA ASP A 110 22.65 2.98 -2.35
C ASP A 110 21.38 2.12 -2.19
N TRP A 111 21.30 0.99 -2.89
CA TRP A 111 20.26 -0.01 -2.68
C TRP A 111 20.75 -1.44 -2.94
N ASN A 112 20.04 -2.42 -2.41
CA ASN A 112 20.17 -3.82 -2.76
C ASN A 112 18.87 -4.27 -3.43
N THR A 113 18.97 -5.05 -4.51
CA THR A 113 17.81 -5.52 -5.27
C THR A 113 17.81 -7.03 -5.40
N SER A 114 16.62 -7.62 -5.46
CA SER A 114 16.42 -9.04 -5.67
C SER A 114 15.29 -9.29 -6.67
N HIS A 115 15.43 -10.35 -7.47
CA HIS A 115 14.39 -10.79 -8.40
C HIS A 115 13.11 -11.20 -7.63
N PRO A 116 11.89 -10.95 -8.14
CA PRO A 116 11.62 -10.30 -9.43
C PRO A 116 11.79 -8.78 -9.40
N ASP A 117 11.39 -8.11 -8.33
CA ASP A 117 11.21 -6.66 -8.35
C ASP A 117 11.26 -6.00 -6.95
N PHE A 118 12.07 -6.55 -6.04
CA PHE A 118 12.18 -6.04 -4.67
C PHE A 118 13.49 -5.27 -4.46
N ALA A 119 13.40 -4.07 -3.88
CA ALA A 119 14.55 -3.23 -3.59
C ALA A 119 14.53 -2.69 -2.15
N VAL A 120 15.70 -2.73 -1.50
CA VAL A 120 15.96 -2.12 -0.20
C VAL A 120 16.94 -0.96 -0.39
N SER A 121 16.51 0.25 -0.06
CA SER A 121 17.29 1.48 -0.15
C SER A 121 17.98 1.80 1.16
N ARG A 122 19.25 2.20 1.09
CA ARG A 122 19.96 2.86 2.18
C ARG A 122 19.81 4.37 2.03
N LEU A 123 19.27 5.03 3.05
CA LEU A 123 19.13 6.47 3.15
C LEU A 123 20.36 7.11 3.80
N ASP A 124 20.56 8.40 3.51
CA ASP A 124 21.65 9.24 4.05
C ASP A 124 21.44 9.63 5.53
N LYS A 125 20.20 9.55 6.03
CA LYS A 125 19.81 9.90 7.41
C LYS A 125 18.84 8.89 8.01
N PHE A 126 18.74 8.89 9.34
CA PHE A 126 17.70 8.14 10.06
C PHE A 126 16.36 8.85 9.93
N VAL A 127 15.33 8.11 9.50
CA VAL A 127 13.95 8.59 9.40
C VAL A 127 13.40 8.81 10.81
N VAL A 128 12.97 10.04 11.12
CA VAL A 128 12.53 10.42 12.47
C VAL A 128 11.00 10.39 12.64
N GLU A 129 10.25 10.50 11.55
CA GLU A 129 8.78 10.63 11.54
C GLU A 129 8.04 9.32 11.88
N THR A 130 8.70 8.18 11.66
CA THR A 130 8.08 6.85 11.85
C THR A 130 9.11 5.88 12.43
N ARG A 131 8.65 4.77 12.99
CA ARG A 131 9.51 3.63 13.33
C ARG A 131 9.75 2.72 12.13
N GLY A 132 8.97 2.87 11.08
CA GLY A 132 8.96 2.00 9.91
C GLY A 132 8.21 0.69 10.16
N ALA A 133 7.92 -0.03 9.08
CA ALA A 133 7.45 -1.41 9.15
C ALA A 133 8.68 -2.32 9.24
N THR A 134 9.14 -2.58 10.48
CA THR A 134 10.44 -3.21 10.74
C THR A 134 10.50 -4.70 10.44
N GLU A 135 9.34 -5.36 10.33
CA GLU A 135 9.22 -6.80 10.11
C GLU A 135 8.44 -7.08 8.82
N GLY A 136 8.85 -8.13 8.10
CA GLY A 136 8.13 -8.65 6.94
C GLY A 136 7.21 -9.81 7.30
N ALA A 137 6.26 -10.10 6.42
CA ALA A 137 5.50 -11.34 6.50
C ALA A 137 6.39 -12.55 6.13
N ASP A 138 6.13 -13.70 6.75
CA ASP A 138 6.79 -14.96 6.40
C ASP A 138 6.15 -15.53 5.13
N ILE A 139 6.86 -15.37 4.01
CA ILE A 139 6.42 -15.82 2.68
C ILE A 139 6.65 -17.32 2.45
N SER A 140 7.28 -18.04 3.40
CA SER A 140 7.46 -19.49 3.31
C SER A 140 6.24 -20.28 3.75
N LEU A 141 5.26 -19.62 4.38
CA LEU A 141 4.04 -20.24 4.87
C LEU A 141 3.17 -20.77 3.72
N SER A 142 2.56 -21.94 3.96
CA SER A 142 1.46 -22.42 3.12
C SER A 142 0.26 -21.48 3.19
N LYS A 143 -0.68 -21.62 2.24
CA LYS A 143 -1.91 -20.83 2.21
C LYS A 143 -2.74 -20.95 3.49
N GLN A 144 -2.79 -22.15 4.07
CA GLN A 144 -3.53 -22.44 5.30
C GLN A 144 -2.86 -21.77 6.51
N GLN A 145 -1.54 -21.89 6.64
CA GLN A 145 -0.77 -21.23 7.70
C GLN A 145 -0.83 -19.70 7.57
N ALA A 146 -0.75 -19.17 6.36
CA ALA A 146 -0.89 -17.73 6.11
C ALA A 146 -2.31 -17.24 6.47
N LEU A 147 -3.35 -18.00 6.14
CA LEU A 147 -4.72 -17.69 6.57
C LEU A 147 -4.85 -17.74 8.10
N GLU A 148 -4.22 -18.71 8.75
CA GLU A 148 -4.23 -18.84 10.20
C GLU A 148 -3.53 -17.66 10.88
N ARG A 149 -2.33 -17.30 10.40
CA ARG A 149 -1.49 -16.25 10.98
C ARG A 149 -1.95 -14.83 10.65
N TYR A 150 -2.33 -14.58 9.40
CA TYR A 150 -2.60 -13.23 8.87
C TYR A 150 -4.07 -13.00 8.50
N GLY A 151 -4.92 -14.02 8.58
CA GLY A 151 -6.33 -13.89 8.24
C GLY A 151 -7.08 -13.00 9.23
N VAL A 152 -7.93 -12.12 8.69
CA VAL A 152 -8.81 -11.23 9.44
C VAL A 152 -10.26 -11.58 9.16
N ASN A 153 -11.15 -11.40 10.14
CA ASN A 153 -12.58 -11.65 9.93
C ASN A 153 -13.18 -10.52 9.09
N TYR A 154 -13.97 -10.89 8.08
CA TYR A 154 -14.74 -9.96 7.28
C TYR A 154 -16.03 -10.65 6.83
N LYS A 155 -17.18 -10.05 7.18
CA LYS A 155 -18.52 -10.62 6.92
C LYS A 155 -18.71 -12.04 7.46
N GLY A 156 -18.23 -12.28 8.69
CA GLY A 156 -18.39 -13.58 9.38
C GLY A 156 -17.41 -14.67 8.94
N GLU A 157 -16.47 -14.39 8.05
CA GLU A 157 -15.49 -15.37 7.55
C GLU A 157 -14.06 -14.86 7.73
N LYS A 158 -13.14 -15.76 8.10
CA LYS A 158 -11.71 -15.45 8.13
C LYS A 158 -11.15 -15.43 6.71
N LYS A 159 -10.56 -14.31 6.30
CA LYS A 159 -10.03 -14.10 4.95
C LYS A 159 -8.62 -13.52 5.00
N LEU A 160 -7.81 -13.88 4.02
CA LEU A 160 -6.50 -13.27 3.82
C LEU A 160 -6.71 -11.93 3.10
N ILE A 161 -6.86 -10.86 3.89
CA ILE A 161 -7.07 -9.48 3.42
C ILE A 161 -5.89 -8.64 3.91
N ALA A 162 -5.31 -7.85 3.01
CA ALA A 162 -4.22 -6.93 3.32
C ALA A 162 -4.66 -5.48 3.12
N PHE A 163 -3.95 -4.57 3.80
CA PHE A 163 -4.17 -3.13 3.74
C PHE A 163 -2.96 -2.46 3.08
N ARG A 164 -3.20 -1.48 2.21
CA ARG A 164 -2.14 -0.75 1.49
C ARG A 164 -2.54 0.69 1.23
N ALA A 165 -1.53 1.54 1.03
CA ALA A 165 -1.67 2.93 0.62
C ALA A 165 -0.69 3.24 -0.53
N GLY A 166 -1.00 4.24 -1.35
CA GLY A 166 -0.17 4.66 -2.48
C GLY A 166 -0.80 5.84 -3.23
N SER A 167 -0.03 6.50 -4.09
CA SER A 167 -0.46 7.67 -4.86
C SER A 167 0.01 7.58 -6.30
N GLY A 168 -0.40 6.52 -7.00
CA GLY A 168 -0.19 6.40 -8.45
C GLY A 168 -1.06 7.38 -9.23
N VAL A 169 -1.07 7.28 -10.56
CA VAL A 169 -2.03 8.04 -11.38
C VAL A 169 -3.44 7.76 -10.88
N VAL A 170 -4.11 8.83 -10.46
CA VAL A 170 -5.46 8.79 -9.89
C VAL A 170 -6.49 8.76 -11.01
N SER A 171 -7.43 7.82 -10.93
CA SER A 171 -8.63 7.77 -11.76
C SER A 171 -9.84 7.38 -10.93
N VAL A 172 -11.03 7.79 -11.38
CA VAL A 172 -12.34 7.54 -10.75
C VAL A 172 -13.37 7.12 -11.79
#